data_AF-A0A0R3QI22-F1
#
_entry.id   AF-A0A0R3QI22-F1
#
_cell.length_a   1.000
_cell.length_b   1.000
_cell.length_c   1.000
_cell.angle_alpha   90.00
_cell.angle_beta   90.00
_cell.angle_gamma   90.00
#
_symmetry.space_group_name_H-M   'P 1'
#
loop_
_entity.id
_entity.type
_entity.pdbx_description
1 polymer ?
#
loop_
_entity_poly.entity_id
_entity_poly.type
_entity_poly.pdbx_seq_one_letter_code
_entity_poly.pdbx_strand_id
1 'polypeptide(L)'
;LRELFRSCNRRALHEIIIIIGASCAIPQEIYRIPIKVCDSFESDLSHCGQNCAELSSREQRRISSLLVISPNLNTARNITRNTRVCVLVRGTSALKFPEELVENDDGFALPEGKVLARRKTYSVQFVLKHLCVEDVVVVSDPDTTWFRLSPIIQAFS
;
A
#
# COMPACT_ATOMS: atom_id res chain seq x y z
N LEU A 1 8.59 -5.37 5.95
CA LEU A 1 7.52 -4.35 5.87
C LEU A 1 7.68 -3.20 6.87
N ARG A 2 7.85 -3.42 8.19
CA ARG A 2 8.02 -2.30 9.15
C ARG A 2 9.13 -1.31 8.78
N GLU A 3 10.28 -1.83 8.33
CA GLU A 3 11.41 -1.00 7.86
C GLU A 3 11.05 -0.04 6.73
N LEU A 4 10.07 -0.40 5.88
CA LEU A 4 9.61 0.46 4.79
C LEU A 4 8.96 1.74 5.28
N PHE A 5 8.25 1.68 6.41
CA PHE A 5 7.47 2.79 6.95
C PHE A 5 8.24 3.63 7.99
N ARG A 6 9.57 3.48 8.07
CA ARG A 6 10.39 4.32 8.94
C ARG A 6 10.45 5.76 8.45
N SER A 7 10.77 6.67 9.37
CA SER A 7 10.93 8.13 9.14
C SER A 7 11.81 8.46 7.93
N CYS A 8 12.87 7.69 7.70
CA CYS A 8 13.80 7.87 6.58
C CYS A 8 13.15 7.71 5.19
N ASN A 9 12.04 6.99 5.10
CA ASN A 9 11.29 6.75 3.87
C ASN A 9 10.02 7.59 3.77
N ARG A 10 9.72 8.44 4.77
CA ARG A 10 8.40 9.10 4.89
C ARG A 10 8.01 9.89 3.65
N ARG A 11 8.98 10.56 3.00
CA ARG A 11 8.75 11.34 1.77
C ARG A 11 9.10 10.60 0.48
N ALA A 12 9.55 9.35 0.57
CA ALA A 12 9.88 8.54 -0.58
C ALA A 12 8.79 7.49 -0.89
N LEU A 13 7.90 7.20 0.05
CA LEU A 13 6.83 6.21 -0.07
C LEU A 13 5.48 6.87 -0.42
N HIS A 14 4.84 6.44 -1.50
CA HIS A 14 3.66 7.13 -2.06
C HIS A 14 2.39 6.28 -2.06
N GLU A 15 2.49 5.00 -2.40
CA GLU A 15 1.33 4.12 -2.53
C GLU A 15 1.74 2.68 -2.27
N ILE A 16 0.83 1.90 -1.69
CA ILE A 16 0.97 0.46 -1.57
C ILE A 16 -0.19 -0.20 -2.27
N ILE A 17 0.11 -1.24 -3.04
CA ILE A 17 -0.90 -2.03 -3.74
C ILE A 17 -0.77 -3.48 -3.32
N ILE A 18 -1.90 -4.09 -2.99
CA ILE A 18 -2.02 -5.52 -2.74
C ILE A 18 -2.83 -6.11 -3.89
N ILE A 19 -2.22 -7.02 -4.64
CA ILE A 19 -2.86 -7.73 -5.75
C ILE A 19 -3.11 -9.16 -5.33
N ILE A 20 -4.34 -9.63 -5.51
CA ILE A 20 -4.73 -11.02 -5.28
C ILE A 20 -5.18 -11.61 -6.61
N GLY A 21 -4.61 -12.74 -7.01
CA GLY A 21 -4.95 -13.41 -8.26
C GLY A 21 -3.97 -14.52 -8.64
N ALA A 22 -4.03 -14.99 -9.88
CA ALA A 22 -3.08 -16.02 -10.36
C ALA A 22 -1.67 -15.46 -10.56
N SER A 23 -1.55 -14.17 -10.88
CA SER A 23 -0.29 -13.42 -10.98
C SER A 23 -0.58 -11.92 -10.90
N CYS A 24 0.46 -11.08 -10.79
CA CYS A 24 0.27 -9.62 -10.78
C CYS A 24 -0.27 -9.10 -12.14
N ALA A 25 -0.10 -9.86 -13.24
CA ALA A 25 -0.66 -9.55 -14.56
C ALA A 25 -2.12 -10.01 -14.75
N ILE A 26 -2.59 -10.96 -13.92
CA ILE A 26 -3.96 -11.51 -13.96
C ILE A 26 -4.60 -11.33 -12.56
N PRO A 27 -4.89 -10.07 -12.18
CA PRO A 27 -5.50 -9.77 -10.88
C PRO A 27 -6.97 -10.15 -10.85
N GLN A 28 -7.38 -10.83 -9.78
CA GLN A 28 -8.79 -10.95 -9.39
C GLN A 28 -9.21 -9.72 -8.58
N GLU A 29 -8.34 -9.28 -7.67
CA GLU A 29 -8.56 -8.13 -6.80
C GLU A 29 -7.32 -7.24 -6.72
N ILE A 30 -7.54 -5.94 -6.62
CA ILE A 30 -6.52 -4.92 -6.41
C ILE A 30 -6.96 -4.01 -5.27
N TYR A 31 -6.14 -3.91 -4.24
CA TYR A 31 -6.33 -3.00 -3.13
C TYR A 31 -5.26 -1.92 -3.18
N ARG A 32 -5.70 -0.66 -3.23
CA ARG A 32 -4.83 0.52 -3.31
C ARG A 32 -4.86 1.26 -2.00
N ILE A 33 -3.68 1.54 -1.46
CA ILE A 33 -3.48 2.24 -0.18
C ILE A 33 -2.57 3.43 -0.46
N PRO A 34 -3.13 4.60 -0.81
CA PRO A 34 -2.36 5.83 -0.95
C PRO A 34 -1.77 6.21 0.41
N ILE A 35 -0.49 6.58 0.42
CA ILE A 35 0.21 7.03 1.61
C ILE A 35 0.15 8.56 1.65
N LYS A 36 -0.23 9.07 2.82
CA LYS A 36 -0.22 10.49 3.14
C LYS A 36 0.65 10.67 4.37
N VAL A 37 1.44 11.74 4.37
CA VAL A 37 2.47 11.95 5.38
C VAL A 37 1.97 13.02 6.34
N CYS A 38 1.95 12.69 7.63
CA CYS A 38 1.92 13.68 8.71
C CYS A 38 3.27 14.39 8.69
N ASP A 39 3.30 15.68 8.40
CA ASP A 39 4.53 16.46 8.35
C ASP A 39 4.45 17.60 9.36
N SER A 40 5.22 17.47 10.44
CA SER A 40 5.42 18.54 11.42
C SER A 40 6.74 19.25 11.15
N PHE A 41 6.86 20.52 11.56
CA PHE A 41 8.10 21.30 11.43
C PHE A 41 9.32 20.61 12.09
N GLU A 42 9.09 19.85 13.17
CA GLU A 42 10.13 19.12 13.89
C GLU A 42 10.53 17.80 13.21
N SER A 43 9.83 17.39 12.15
CA SER A 43 10.04 16.09 11.53
C SER A 43 11.25 16.13 10.62
N ASP A 44 12.21 15.20 10.79
CA ASP A 44 13.39 15.02 9.94
C ASP A 44 13.53 13.58 9.37
N LEU A 45 14.64 13.31 8.67
CA LEU A 45 14.90 11.99 8.05
C LEU A 45 15.08 10.86 9.08
N SER A 46 15.34 11.18 10.33
CA SER A 46 15.57 10.25 11.44
C SER A 46 14.39 10.17 12.40
N HIS A 47 13.59 11.23 12.53
CA HIS A 47 12.55 11.36 13.55
C HIS A 47 11.26 11.91 12.96
N CYS A 48 10.14 11.34 13.40
CA CYS A 48 8.85 11.97 13.22
C CYS A 48 8.65 13.03 14.30
N GLY A 49 7.95 14.13 13.99
CA GLY A 49 7.56 15.11 14.99
C GLY A 49 6.68 14.49 16.08
N GLN A 50 6.59 15.15 17.23
CA GLN A 50 5.94 14.61 18.44
C GLN A 50 4.49 14.15 18.19
N ASN A 51 3.78 14.81 17.26
CA ASN A 51 2.40 14.49 16.88
C ASN A 51 2.26 13.48 15.72
N CYS A 52 3.38 13.01 15.16
CA CYS A 52 3.43 12.05 14.04
C CYS A 52 3.88 10.66 14.51
N ALA A 53 3.23 10.12 15.56
CA ALA A 53 3.57 8.83 16.17
C ALA A 53 2.88 7.63 15.50
N GLU A 54 3.27 6.42 15.91
CA GLU A 54 2.56 5.20 15.56
C GLU A 54 1.11 5.25 16.07
N LEU A 55 0.18 4.73 15.26
CA LEU A 55 -1.23 4.69 15.61
C LEU A 55 -1.44 3.97 16.94
N SER A 56 -2.21 4.59 17.83
CA SER A 56 -2.63 3.96 19.08
C SER A 56 -3.51 2.74 18.82
N SER A 57 -3.61 1.82 19.77
CA SER A 57 -4.49 0.65 19.65
C SER A 57 -5.95 1.02 19.38
N ARG A 58 -6.40 2.19 19.85
CA ARG A 58 -7.75 2.72 19.60
C ARG A 58 -7.94 3.10 18.13
N GLU A 59 -6.95 3.76 17.54
CA GLU A 59 -6.98 4.16 16.13
C GLU A 59 -6.86 2.96 15.21
N GLN A 60 -5.98 2.02 15.54
CA GLN A 60 -5.86 0.75 14.82
C GLN A 60 -7.20 0.01 14.80
N ARG A 61 -7.88 -0.11 15.96
CA ARG A 61 -9.23 -0.72 16.03
C ARG A 61 -10.24 0.01 15.16
N ARG A 62 -10.25 1.36 15.20
CA ARG A 62 -11.17 2.18 14.40
C ARG A 62 -10.96 1.95 12.90
N ILE A 63 -9.70 1.92 12.45
CA ILE A 63 -9.35 1.63 11.06
C ILE A 63 -9.80 0.20 10.70
N SER A 64 -9.47 -0.79 11.52
CA SER A 64 -9.89 -2.19 11.28
C SER A 64 -11.40 -2.34 11.16
N SER A 65 -12.20 -1.65 11.98
CA SER A 65 -13.67 -1.66 11.86
C SER A 65 -14.14 -1.06 10.54
N LEU A 66 -13.55 0.05 10.08
CA LEU A 66 -13.89 0.65 8.78
C LEU A 66 -13.56 -0.28 7.61
N LEU A 67 -12.49 -1.08 7.73
CA LEU A 67 -12.13 -2.08 6.73
C LEU A 67 -13.14 -3.23 6.72
N VAL A 68 -13.49 -3.80 7.88
CA VAL A 68 -14.39 -4.97 7.98
C VAL A 68 -15.82 -4.64 7.56
N ILE A 69 -16.34 -3.45 7.87
CA ILE A 69 -17.70 -3.03 7.51
C ILE A 69 -17.77 -2.58 6.04
N SER A 70 -16.63 -2.52 5.35
CA SER A 70 -16.61 -2.13 3.95
C SER A 70 -17.44 -3.12 3.13
N PRO A 71 -18.46 -2.66 2.37
CA PRO A 71 -19.24 -3.53 1.48
C PRO A 71 -18.35 -4.24 0.45
N ASN A 72 -17.13 -3.74 0.29
CA ASN A 72 -16.08 -4.27 -0.55
C ASN A 72 -15.49 -5.62 -0.10
N LEU A 73 -15.75 -6.06 1.14
CA LEU A 73 -15.29 -7.35 1.66
C LEU A 73 -16.40 -8.40 1.77
N ASN A 74 -17.63 -8.08 1.34
CA ASN A 74 -18.81 -8.95 1.54
C ASN A 74 -19.02 -9.99 0.43
N THR A 75 -18.18 -10.01 -0.61
CA THR A 75 -18.35 -10.94 -1.73
C THR A 75 -17.61 -12.26 -1.46
N ALA A 76 -18.30 -13.39 -1.64
CA ALA A 76 -17.68 -14.70 -1.52
C ALA A 76 -16.56 -14.86 -2.57
N ARG A 77 -15.36 -15.21 -2.10
CA ARG A 77 -14.15 -15.28 -2.94
C ARG A 77 -13.85 -16.73 -3.32
N ASN A 78 -13.55 -16.96 -4.59
CA ASN A 78 -13.04 -18.24 -5.05
C ASN A 78 -11.51 -18.28 -4.92
N ILE A 79 -11.02 -18.43 -3.68
CA ILE A 79 -9.60 -18.58 -3.39
C ILE A 79 -9.21 -20.02 -3.73
N THR A 80 -8.27 -20.17 -4.67
CA THR A 80 -7.74 -21.47 -5.08
C THR A 80 -6.29 -21.62 -4.60
N ARG A 81 -5.72 -22.82 -4.67
CA ARG A 81 -4.28 -23.03 -4.39
C ARG A 81 -3.35 -22.24 -5.32
N ASN A 82 -3.85 -21.81 -6.47
CA ASN A 82 -3.09 -20.98 -7.41
C ASN A 82 -3.22 -19.48 -7.11
N THR A 83 -4.04 -19.10 -6.13
CA THR A 83 -4.16 -17.70 -5.71
C THR A 83 -2.89 -17.26 -4.99
N ARG A 84 -2.30 -16.20 -5.51
CA ARG A 84 -1.08 -15.55 -5.05
C ARG A 84 -1.42 -14.14 -4.60
N VAL A 85 -0.69 -13.66 -3.60
CA VAL A 85 -0.70 -12.25 -3.19
C VAL A 85 0.61 -11.61 -3.61
N CYS A 86 0.54 -10.56 -4.42
CA CYS A 86 1.66 -9.66 -4.70
C CYS A 86 1.47 -8.38 -3.88
N VAL A 87 2.52 -7.91 -3.22
CA VAL A 87 2.54 -6.57 -2.62
C VAL A 87 3.51 -5.72 -3.41
N LEU A 88 3.02 -4.59 -3.93
CA LEU A 88 3.81 -3.61 -4.65
C LEU A 88 3.82 -2.29 -3.88
N VAL A 89 4.92 -1.57 -4.01
CA VAL A 89 5.18 -0.30 -3.36
C VAL A 89 5.57 0.71 -4.41
N ARG A 90 4.94 1.87 -4.39
CA ARG A 90 5.34 3.01 -5.21
C ARG A 90 6.17 3.98 -4.40
N GLY A 91 7.29 4.38 -4.95
CA GLY A 91 8.12 5.40 -4.34
C GLY A 91 9.14 6.00 -5.29
N THR A 92 9.89 6.97 -4.78
CA THR A 92 10.99 7.61 -5.51
C THR A 92 12.27 6.77 -5.46
N SER A 93 13.27 7.14 -6.23
CA SER A 93 14.60 6.53 -6.20
C SER A 93 15.32 6.62 -4.84
N ALA A 94 14.87 7.53 -3.96
CA ALA A 94 15.40 7.67 -2.60
C ALA A 94 14.83 6.64 -1.61
N LEU A 95 13.83 5.84 -2.01
CA LEU A 95 13.18 4.87 -1.14
C LEU A 95 14.17 3.77 -0.75
N LYS A 96 14.43 3.65 0.55
CA LYS A 96 15.37 2.66 1.09
C LYS A 96 14.65 1.37 1.41
N PHE A 97 15.22 0.26 0.95
CA PHE A 97 14.72 -1.09 1.20
C PHE A 97 15.79 -1.97 1.81
N PRO A 98 15.41 -2.96 2.64
CA PRO A 98 16.27 -4.11 2.87
C PRO A 98 16.46 -4.84 1.54
N GLU A 99 17.70 -5.03 1.09
CA GLU A 99 18.05 -5.60 -0.22
C GLU A 99 17.38 -6.97 -0.48
N GLU A 100 17.13 -7.73 0.57
CA GLU A 100 16.54 -9.07 0.51
C GLU A 100 15.02 -9.08 0.23
N LEU A 101 14.34 -7.92 0.35
CA LEU A 101 12.88 -7.87 0.35
C LEU A 101 12.26 -7.32 -0.92
N VAL A 102 13.06 -6.83 -1.89
CA VAL A 102 12.53 -6.04 -3.00
C VAL A 102 13.15 -6.39 -4.34
N GLU A 103 12.28 -6.68 -5.29
CA GLU A 103 12.60 -6.78 -6.71
C GLU A 103 12.10 -5.52 -7.42
N ASN A 104 12.95 -4.90 -8.25
CA ASN A 104 12.48 -3.85 -9.15
C ASN A 104 11.53 -4.46 -10.19
N ASP A 105 10.39 -3.80 -10.41
CA ASP A 105 9.40 -4.21 -11.40
C ASP A 105 9.13 -3.04 -12.36
N ASP A 106 10.19 -2.64 -13.08
CA ASP A 106 10.20 -1.50 -14.02
C ASP A 106 9.18 -1.64 -15.17
N GLY A 107 8.62 -2.84 -15.36
CA GLY A 107 7.58 -3.12 -16.35
C GLY A 107 6.15 -3.12 -15.80
N PHE A 108 5.96 -3.00 -14.48
CA PHE A 108 4.62 -3.03 -13.91
C PHE A 108 3.87 -1.72 -14.16
N ALA A 109 2.74 -1.83 -14.84
CA ALA A 109 1.75 -0.78 -14.95
C ALA A 109 0.45 -1.23 -14.28
N LEU A 110 -0.08 -0.41 -13.38
CA LEU A 110 -1.35 -0.66 -12.73
C LEU A 110 -2.47 -0.67 -13.80
N PRO A 111 -3.25 -1.76 -13.95
CA PRO A 111 -4.36 -1.77 -14.91
C PRO A 111 -5.45 -0.77 -14.51
N GLU A 112 -5.90 0.04 -15.46
CA GLU A 112 -6.90 1.10 -15.24
C GLU A 112 -8.25 0.84 -15.92
N GLY A 113 -9.31 1.40 -15.34
CA GLY A 113 -10.65 1.60 -15.92
C GLY A 113 -11.17 0.50 -16.84
N LYS A 114 -10.95 0.66 -18.15
CA LYS A 114 -11.45 -0.25 -19.19
C LYS A 114 -10.87 -1.66 -19.07
N VAL A 115 -9.61 -1.79 -18.64
CA VAL A 115 -8.94 -3.09 -18.46
C VAL A 115 -9.52 -3.82 -17.26
N LEU A 116 -9.73 -3.12 -16.16
CA LEU A 116 -10.35 -3.68 -14.95
C LEU A 116 -11.78 -4.16 -15.23
N ALA A 117 -12.59 -3.33 -15.89
CA ALA A 117 -13.96 -3.68 -16.26
C ALA A 117 -14.01 -4.90 -17.20
N ARG A 118 -13.18 -4.93 -18.24
CA ARG A 118 -13.10 -6.06 -19.19
C ARG A 118 -12.70 -7.36 -18.50
N ARG A 119 -11.76 -7.31 -17.55
CA ARG A 119 -11.26 -8.47 -16.81
C ARG A 119 -12.13 -8.85 -15.62
N LYS A 120 -13.18 -8.06 -15.32
CA LYS A 120 -13.98 -8.16 -14.10
C LYS A 120 -13.10 -8.16 -12.84
N THR A 121 -11.99 -7.42 -12.89
CA THR A 121 -11.08 -7.27 -11.76
C THR A 121 -11.71 -6.33 -10.75
N TYR A 122 -11.78 -6.80 -9.51
CA TYR A 122 -12.27 -6.01 -8.40
C TYR A 122 -11.19 -5.02 -7.95
N SER A 123 -11.51 -3.74 -7.80
CA SER A 123 -10.53 -2.71 -7.42
C SER A 123 -11.08 -1.82 -6.32
N VAL A 124 -10.34 -1.71 -5.22
CA VAL A 124 -10.70 -0.90 -4.05
C VAL A 124 -9.57 0.06 -3.76
N GLN A 125 -9.90 1.33 -3.54
CA GLN A 125 -8.97 2.30 -2.97
C GLN A 125 -9.38 2.62 -1.54
N PHE A 126 -8.47 2.38 -0.61
CA PHE A 126 -8.66 2.74 0.78
C PHE A 126 -8.39 4.22 0.97
N VAL A 127 -9.36 4.93 1.55
CA VAL A 127 -9.17 6.32 1.98
C VAL A 127 -9.13 6.32 3.50
N LEU A 128 -7.92 6.14 4.04
CA LEU A 128 -7.70 6.23 5.48
C LEU A 128 -7.70 7.71 5.88
N LYS A 129 -8.70 8.11 6.67
CA LYS A 129 -8.74 9.43 7.29
C LYS A 129 -8.21 9.30 8.71
N HIS A 130 -6.98 9.76 8.92
CA HIS A 130 -6.44 9.99 10.26
C HIS A 130 -6.60 11.49 10.58
N LEU A 131 -7.00 11.80 11.81
CA LEU A 131 -7.09 13.17 12.30
C LEU A 131 -5.71 13.58 12.78
N CYS A 132 -4.91 14.05 11.83
CA CYS A 132 -3.64 14.67 12.13
C CYS A 132 -3.88 16.13 12.55
N VAL A 133 -3.23 16.55 13.63
CA VAL A 133 -3.19 17.97 14.06
C VAL A 133 -2.16 18.78 13.26
N GLU A 134 -1.25 18.10 12.56
CA GLU A 134 -0.22 18.69 11.70
C GLU A 134 -0.67 18.71 10.23
N ASP A 135 0.15 19.32 9.38
CA ASP A 135 -0.09 19.35 7.93
C ASP A 135 0.03 17.94 7.33
N VAL A 136 -0.98 17.56 6.54
CA VAL A 136 -0.96 16.31 5.79
C VAL A 136 -0.48 16.59 4.37
N VAL A 137 0.76 16.20 4.10
CA VAL A 137 1.40 16.40 2.80
C VAL A 137 1.18 15.18 1.92
N VAL A 138 0.75 15.43 0.68
CA VAL A 138 0.81 14.44 -0.40
C VAL A 138 2.13 14.66 -1.12
N VAL A 139 3.04 13.69 -1.03
CA VAL A 139 4.26 13.76 -1.84
C VAL A 139 3.87 13.48 -3.29
N SER A 140 3.90 14.53 -4.09
CA SER A 140 3.71 14.47 -5.53
C SER A 140 5.07 14.62 -6.20
N ASP A 141 5.76 13.49 -6.38
CA ASP A 141 6.98 13.43 -7.18
C ASP A 141 6.63 12.75 -8.51
N PRO A 142 6.92 13.37 -9.67
CA PRO A 142 6.69 12.73 -10.96
C PRO A 142 7.58 11.49 -11.17
N ASP A 143 8.75 11.41 -10.53
CA ASP A 143 9.73 10.33 -10.71
C ASP A 143 9.52 9.22 -9.67
N THR A 144 8.48 8.41 -9.90
CA THR A 144 8.15 7.27 -9.03
C THR A 144 8.10 5.98 -9.80
N THR A 145 8.64 4.91 -9.21
CA THR A 145 8.63 3.55 -9.78
C THR A 145 7.93 2.55 -8.85
N TRP A 146 7.59 1.39 -9.40
CA TRP A 146 6.99 0.28 -8.68
C TRP A 146 8.04 -0.74 -8.26
N PHE A 147 8.02 -1.06 -6.98
CA PHE A 147 8.87 -2.03 -6.33
C PHE A 147 8.01 -3.20 -5.86
N ARG A 148 8.39 -4.43 -6.21
CA ARG A 148 7.70 -5.63 -5.78
C ARG A 148 8.34 -6.18 -4.52
N LEU A 149 7.55 -6.47 -3.49
CA LEU A 149 8.05 -7.12 -2.29
C LEU A 149 8.14 -8.65 -2.51
N SER A 150 9.32 -9.22 -2.29
CA SER A 150 9.69 -10.59 -2.72
C SER A 150 9.52 -11.65 -1.61
N PRO A 151 8.31 -11.81 -1.07
CA PRO A 151 7.77 -13.16 -1.28
C PRO A 151 6.34 -13.13 -1.77
N ILE A 152 6.09 -13.93 -2.80
CA ILE A 152 4.74 -14.32 -3.20
C ILE A 152 4.12 -15.08 -2.03
N ILE A 153 3.15 -14.48 -1.37
CA ILE A 153 2.38 -15.18 -0.33
C ILE A 153 1.37 -16.08 -1.06
N GLN A 154 1.48 -17.39 -0.85
CA GLN A 154 0.55 -18.37 -1.39
C GLN A 154 -0.51 -18.71 -0.35
N ALA A 155 -1.75 -18.92 -0.80
CA ALA A 155 -2.80 -19.42 0.07
C ALA A 155 -2.53 -20.88 0.45
N PHE A 156 -2.54 -21.19 1.74
CA PHE A 156 -2.52 -22.56 2.25
C PHE A 156 -3.95 -23.00 2.57
N SER A 157 -4.29 -24.25 2.26
CA SER A 157 -5.59 -24.87 2.55
C SER A 157 -5.62 -25.50 3.92
#